data_AF-A0A1H9TJF6-F1
#
_entry.id   AF-A0A1H9TJF6-F1
#
_cell.length_a   1.000
_cell.length_b   1.000
_cell.length_c   1.000
_cell.angle_alpha   90.00
_cell.angle_beta   90.00
_cell.angle_gamma   90.00
#
_symmetry.space_group_name_H-M   'P 1'
#
loop_
_entity.id
_entity.type
_entity.pdbx_description
1 polymer ?
#
loop_
_entity_poly.entity_id
_entity_poly.type
_entity_poly.pdbx_seq_one_letter_code
_entity_poly.pdbx_strand_id
1 'polypeptide(L)'
;MTKEENFDPNSLKKHWHEVRPQLAQQIMNENPNQPLEVKRAMKHMDEINRLTVELLQSTVAYTNEVKEFIQYHDAVKQSQQIQQEKKTPSHLEVVSQPKTTETN
;
A
#
# COMPACT_ATOMS: atom_id res chain seq x y z
N MET A 1 9.76 -8.08 -12.25
CA MET A 1 8.76 -8.02 -11.17
C MET A 1 9.48 -8.18 -9.84
N THR A 2 9.80 -7.08 -9.18
CA THR A 2 10.23 -7.09 -7.79
C THR A 2 9.04 -7.55 -6.94
N LYS A 3 9.24 -8.56 -6.09
CA LYS A 3 8.22 -8.96 -5.11
C LYS A 3 8.02 -7.76 -4.19
N GLU A 4 6.81 -7.20 -4.14
CA GLU A 4 6.45 -6.28 -3.06
C GLU A 4 6.59 -7.07 -1.76
N GLU A 5 7.60 -6.76 -0.94
CA GLU A 5 7.62 -7.21 0.44
C GLU A 5 6.45 -6.51 1.14
N ASN A 6 5.41 -7.28 1.46
CA ASN A 6 4.31 -6.79 2.28
C ASN A 6 4.86 -6.50 3.67
N PHE A 7 5.03 -5.23 3.97
CA PHE A 7 5.38 -4.76 5.30
C PHE A 7 4.24 -5.05 6.28
N ASP A 8 4.51 -5.82 7.33
CA ASP A 8 3.57 -6.00 8.45
C ASP A 8 3.73 -4.86 9.45
N PRO A 9 2.73 -3.97 9.60
CA PRO A 9 2.80 -2.85 10.54
C PRO A 9 2.86 -3.29 12.01
N ASN A 10 2.54 -4.56 12.32
CA ASN A 10 2.65 -5.12 13.68
C ASN A 10 4.00 -5.75 13.99
N SER A 11 4.89 -5.86 13.00
CA SER A 11 6.23 -6.44 13.17
C SER A 11 7.02 -5.75 14.29
N LEU A 12 6.95 -4.41 14.35
CA LEU A 12 7.60 -3.61 15.39
C LEU A 12 7.06 -3.93 16.79
N LYS A 13 5.73 -4.07 16.94
CA LYS A 13 5.11 -4.44 18.22
C LYS A 13 5.60 -5.79 18.71
N LYS A 14 5.69 -6.77 17.80
CA LYS A 14 6.19 -8.11 18.11
C LYS A 14 7.66 -8.06 18.53
N HIS A 15 8.50 -7.40 17.74
CA HIS A 15 9.92 -7.28 18.03
C HIS A 15 10.17 -6.57 19.37
N TRP A 16 9.43 -5.50 19.65
CA TRP A 16 9.49 -4.80 20.94
C TRP A 16 9.20 -5.74 22.11
N HIS A 17 8.16 -6.58 22.01
CA HIS A 17 7.82 -7.53 23.07
C HIS A 17 8.95 -8.52 23.37
N GLU A 18 9.71 -8.92 22.34
CA GLU A 18 10.83 -9.86 22.46
C GLU A 18 12.09 -9.20 23.08
N VAL A 19 12.40 -7.97 22.68
CA VAL A 19 13.64 -7.28 23.10
C VAL A 19 13.48 -6.51 24.41
N ARG A 20 12.27 -6.01 24.71
CA ARG A 20 12.02 -5.11 25.85
C ARG A 20 12.41 -5.69 27.20
N PRO A 21 12.17 -6.98 27.52
CA PRO A 21 12.61 -7.56 28.80
C PRO A 21 14.14 -7.58 28.94
N GLN A 22 14.85 -7.93 27.86
CA GLN A 22 16.31 -8.00 27.83
C GLN A 22 16.93 -6.61 28.00
N LEU A 23 16.38 -5.62 27.28
CA LEU A 23 16.78 -4.22 27.40
C LEU A 23 16.54 -3.68 28.81
N ALA A 24 15.38 -3.94 29.40
CA ALA A 24 15.06 -3.51 30.76
C ALA A 24 16.03 -4.11 31.78
N GLN A 25 16.36 -5.40 31.64
CA GLN A 25 17.30 -6.07 32.53
C GLN A 25 18.71 -5.49 32.38
N GLN A 26 19.16 -5.27 31.14
CA GLN A 26 20.48 -4.70 30.87
C GLN A 26 20.61 -3.31 31.50
N ILE A 27 19.67 -2.40 31.23
CA ILE A 27 19.72 -1.04 31.78
C ILE A 27 19.66 -1.07 33.31
N MET A 28 18.88 -1.98 33.90
CA MET A 28 18.80 -2.13 35.36
C MET A 28 20.11 -2.65 35.97
N ASN A 29 20.83 -3.53 35.27
CA ASN A 29 22.15 -4.01 35.69
C ASN A 29 23.22 -2.91 35.58
N GLU A 30 23.13 -2.06 34.56
CA GLU A 30 24.02 -0.91 34.36
C GLU A 30 23.72 0.23 35.36
N ASN A 31 22.49 0.31 35.86
CA ASN A 31 22.02 1.38 36.75
C ASN A 31 21.40 0.84 38.05
N PRO A 32 22.16 0.05 38.86
CA PRO A 32 21.59 -0.68 40.01
C PRO A 32 21.07 0.24 41.12
N ASN A 33 21.60 1.47 41.20
CA ASN A 33 21.22 2.46 42.21
C ASN A 33 20.01 3.32 41.79
N GLN A 34 19.50 3.18 40.57
CA GLN A 34 18.42 4.02 40.02
C GLN A 34 17.25 3.21 39.43
N PRO A 35 16.73 2.18 40.10
CA PRO A 35 15.70 1.29 39.54
C PRO A 35 14.39 2.02 39.19
N LEU A 36 14.07 3.13 39.87
CA LEU A 36 12.89 3.93 39.56
C LEU A 36 13.04 4.72 38.25
N GLU A 37 14.22 5.28 37.99
CA GLU A 37 14.48 6.00 36.73
C GLU A 37 14.50 5.03 35.56
N VAL A 38 15.06 3.84 35.73
CA VAL A 38 14.99 2.76 34.72
C VAL A 38 13.54 2.42 34.40
N LYS A 39 12.68 2.22 35.41
CA LYS A 39 11.25 1.95 35.19
C LYS A 39 10.54 3.08 34.43
N ARG A 40 10.84 4.34 34.74
CA ARG A 40 10.29 5.50 34.03
C ARG A 40 10.75 5.54 32.57
N ALA A 41 12.05 5.34 32.33
CA ALA A 41 12.60 5.29 30.98
C ALA A 41 11.95 4.18 30.15
N MET A 42 11.81 2.97 30.70
CA MET A 42 11.13 1.87 30.01
C MET A 42 9.67 2.20 29.68
N LYS A 43 8.95 2.87 30.59
CA LYS A 43 7.57 3.32 30.33
C LYS A 43 7.51 4.34 29.18
N HIS A 44 8.47 5.27 29.10
CA HIS A 44 8.54 6.21 27.98
C HIS A 44 8.83 5.48 26.65
N MET A 45 9.72 4.49 26.66
CA MET A 45 9.98 3.67 25.47
C MET A 45 8.75 2.86 25.04
N ASP A 46 8.01 2.29 26.00
CA ASP A 46 6.76 1.56 25.73
C ASP A 46 5.73 2.47 25.02
N GLU A 47 5.62 3.73 25.45
CA GLU A 47 4.73 4.72 24.82
C GLU A 47 5.19 5.15 23.43
N ILE A 48 6.49 5.41 23.25
CA ILE A 48 7.06 5.71 21.92
C ILE A 48 6.77 4.57 20.96
N ASN A 49 7.03 3.32 21.37
CA ASN A 49 6.76 2.15 20.55
C ASN A 49 5.27 2.04 20.17
N ARG A 50 4.35 2.32 21.10
CA ARG A 50 2.90 2.35 20.82
C ARG A 50 2.57 3.37 19.72
N LEU A 51 3.03 4.61 19.88
CA LEU A 51 2.79 5.69 18.92
C LEU A 51 3.39 5.38 17.54
N THR A 52 4.58 4.80 17.50
CA THR A 52 5.21 4.38 16.23
C THR A 52 4.42 3.29 15.53
N VAL A 53 3.92 2.29 16.26
CA VAL A 53 3.07 1.22 15.69
C VAL A 53 1.78 1.80 15.12
N GLU A 54 1.11 2.72 15.83
CA GLU A 54 -0.11 3.39 15.34
C GLU A 54 0.14 4.21 14.07
N LEU A 55 1.27 4.92 14.02
CA LEU A 55 1.67 5.67 12.83
C LEU A 55 1.91 4.72 11.64
N LEU A 56 2.64 3.62 11.84
CA LEU A 56 2.91 2.63 10.80
C LEU A 56 1.62 2.01 10.25
N GLN A 57 0.69 1.63 11.13
CA GLN A 57 -0.62 1.10 10.74
C GLN A 57 -1.38 2.12 9.88
N SER A 58 -1.38 3.39 10.28
CA SER A 58 -2.05 4.48 9.55
C SER A 58 -1.41 4.72 8.18
N THR A 59 -0.07 4.69 8.08
CA THR A 59 0.65 4.84 6.82
C THR A 59 0.37 3.68 5.85
N VAL A 60 0.32 2.45 6.35
CA VAL A 60 -0.02 1.28 5.53
C VAL A 60 -1.46 1.38 5.02
N ALA A 61 -2.41 1.74 5.88
CA ALA A 61 -3.80 1.93 5.49
C ALA A 61 -3.95 2.99 4.38
N TYR A 62 -3.32 4.16 4.56
CA TYR A 62 -3.33 5.23 3.56
C TYR A 62 -2.71 4.79 2.23
N THR A 63 -1.60 4.03 2.29
CA THR A 63 -0.96 3.50 1.07
C THR A 63 -1.90 2.55 0.32
N ASN A 64 -2.66 1.71 1.03
CA ASN A 64 -3.64 0.83 0.41
C ASN A 64 -4.78 1.61 -0.24
N GLU A 65 -5.31 2.64 0.42
CA GLU A 65 -6.34 3.52 -0.16
C GLU A 65 -5.85 4.18 -1.46
N VAL A 66 -4.61 4.67 -1.49
CA VAL A 66 -4.01 5.25 -2.70
C VAL A 66 -3.89 4.20 -3.81
N LYS A 67 -3.47 2.97 -3.49
CA LYS A 67 -3.40 1.87 -4.46
C LYS A 67 -4.78 1.55 -5.04
N GLU A 68 -5.81 1.45 -4.20
CA GLU A 68 -7.20 1.22 -4.62
C GLU A 68 -7.71 2.35 -5.52
N PHE A 69 -7.42 3.61 -5.18
CA PHE A 69 -7.81 4.76 -5.98
C PHE A 69 -7.19 4.74 -7.39
N ILE A 70 -5.90 4.40 -7.50
CA ILE A 70 -5.22 4.27 -8.79
C ILE A 70 -5.87 3.16 -9.63
N GLN A 71 -6.09 1.99 -9.04
CA GLN A 71 -6.73 0.86 -9.72
C GLN A 71 -8.15 1.20 -10.20
N TYR A 72 -8.93 1.88 -9.36
CA TYR A 72 -10.26 2.37 -9.74
C TYR A 72 -10.19 3.32 -10.94
N HIS A 73 -9.28 4.28 -10.91
CA HIS A 73 -9.13 5.23 -12.00
C HIS A 73 -8.71 4.57 -13.32
N ASP A 74 -7.82 3.57 -13.27
CA ASP A 74 -7.44 2.78 -14.44
C ASP A 74 -8.62 1.97 -14.99
N ALA A 75 -9.43 1.36 -14.13
CA ALA A 75 -10.65 0.66 -14.54
C ALA A 75 -11.68 1.61 -15.19
N VAL A 76 -11.83 2.83 -14.66
CA VAL A 76 -12.70 3.86 -15.25
C VAL A 76 -12.23 4.22 -16.67
N LYS A 77 -10.92 4.44 -16.86
CA LYS A 77 -10.34 4.74 -18.18
C LYS A 77 -10.60 3.61 -19.19
N GLN A 78 -10.37 2.36 -18.78
CA GLN A 78 -10.63 1.19 -19.63
C GLN A 78 -12.11 1.10 -20.02
N SER A 79 -13.03 1.33 -19.07
CA SER A 79 -14.47 1.35 -19.34
C SER A 79 -14.87 2.44 -20.34
N GLN A 80 -14.30 3.65 -20.21
CA GLN A 80 -14.53 4.74 -21.16
C GLN A 80 -14.03 4.40 -22.57
N GLN A 81 -12.85 3.79 -22.68
CA GLN A 81 -12.29 3.34 -23.95
C GLN A 81 -13.21 2.31 -24.63
N ILE A 82 -13.67 1.29 -23.90
CA ILE A 82 -14.61 0.28 -24.41
C ILE A 82 -15.91 0.94 -24.91
N GLN A 83 -16.41 1.96 -24.21
CA GLN A 83 -17.61 2.69 -24.64
C GLN A 83 -17.38 3.51 -25.91
N GLN A 84 -16.19 4.08 -26.11
CA GLN A 84 -15.84 4.79 -27.35
C GLN A 84 -15.71 3.82 -28.53
N GLU A 85 -15.05 2.68 -28.33
CA GLU A 85 -14.95 1.62 -29.34
C GLU A 85 -16.33 1.12 -29.78
N LYS A 86 -17.26 0.91 -28.84
CA LYS A 86 -18.65 0.53 -29.15
C LYS A 86 -19.46 1.61 -29.89
N LYS A 87 -19.11 2.89 -29.73
CA LYS A 87 -19.76 4.00 -30.42
C LYS A 87 -19.18 4.25 -31.82
N THR A 88 -18.06 3.63 -32.16
CA THR A 88 -17.48 3.69 -33.50
C THR A 88 -18.05 2.49 -34.26
N PRO A 89 -19.04 2.67 -35.16
CA PRO A 89 -19.42 1.56 -36.03
C PRO A 89 -18.19 1.23 -36.86
N SER A 90 -17.84 -0.04 -36.96
CA SER A 90 -16.90 -0.57 -37.94
C SER A 90 -17.37 -0.17 -39.34
N HIS A 91 -16.95 1.01 -39.80
CA HIS A 91 -17.26 1.57 -41.11
C HIS A 91 -16.26 1.02 -42.14
N LEU A 92 -16.17 -0.31 -42.22
CA LEU A 92 -15.36 -1.03 -43.21
C LEU A 92 -16.02 -2.35 -43.66
N GLU A 93 -17.31 -2.32 -43.95
CA GLU A 93 -17.99 -3.25 -44.87
C GLU A 93 -19.08 -2.37 -45.53
N VAL A 94 -19.12 -2.03 -46.81
CA VAL A 94 -18.78 -2.71 -48.05
C VAL A 94 -18.47 -1.63 -49.11
N VAL A 95 -17.25 -1.58 -49.62
CA VAL A 95 -16.98 -1.05 -50.97
C VAL A 95 -16.82 -2.27 -51.86
N SER A 96 -17.78 -2.46 -52.78
CA SER A 96 -17.57 -3.03 -54.13
C SER A 96 -18.91 -3.11 -54.86
N GLN A 97 -19.38 -1.99 -55.42
CA GLN A 97 -20.20 -2.06 -56.63
C GLN A 97 -19.24 -1.93 -57.83
N PRO A 98 -19.16 -2.93 -58.73
CA PRO A 98 -18.40 -2.77 -59.94
C PRO A 98 -19.11 -1.79 -60.89
N LYS A 99 -18.38 -0.75 -61.31
CA LYS A 99 -18.72 0.05 -62.49
C LYS A 99 -18.78 -0.89 -63.71
N THR A 100 -19.95 -1.01 -64.32
CA THR A 100 -20.05 -1.41 -65.73
C THR A 100 -20.23 -0.16 -66.56
N THR A 101 -19.14 0.24 -67.21
CA THR A 101 -19.14 1.14 -68.36
C THR A 101 -19.35 0.34 -69.64
N GLU A 102 -20.05 0.97 -70.59
CA GLU A 102 -20.07 0.69 -72.05
C GLU A 102 -20.93 -0.51 -72.50
N THR A 103 -21.63 -0.52 -73.65
CA THR A 103 -21.64 0.32 -74.87
C THR A 103 -22.92 0.03 -75.70
N ASN A 104 -23.25 0.97 -76.61
CA ASN A 104 -24.20 0.97 -77.74
C ASN A 104 -25.66 1.37 -77.49
#